data_AF-A0A6P8MSC6-F1
#
_entry.id   AF-A0A6P8MSC6-F1
#
_cell.length_a   1.000
_cell.length_b   1.000
_cell.length_c   1.000
_cell.angle_alpha   90.00
_cell.angle_beta   90.00
_cell.angle_gamma   90.00
#
_symmetry.space_group_name_H-M   'P 1'
#
loop_
_entity.id
_entity.type
_entity.pdbx_description
1 polymer ?
#
loop_
_entity_poly.entity_id
_entity_poly.type
_entity_poly.pdbx_seq_one_letter_code
_entity_poly.pdbx_strand_id
1 'polypeptide(L)'
;MEESIKFDIKEVKTDLLRAINECSQRGLLHTTKWLAELSYSLKDVKLNIHDTTVDLYLSETSEEEDTYILAKTYFDLKEYDRAAYFTEQCKTSKVRFLHLYSRYLSGEKKKIDDMTVVPPDPLKNESLRLLCADLRKDHLANKLDGFSLYLFGVTLKKLQLTREAMDVLVDATHKQPMHWGSWLELASLITDREKLENLCLPNHWMKHFFMAHMYLELQLIDEGLALYYELQSMGFAKNGYVLAQTAMTVNYRRDVDNAIETFKRIIKADPYCLDNMDTYSNILYVKEMKVELAYLAHRATEIDKYRLETCCIVGNYYSLRGDHQKASMYFHRALKLNPQYLSAWTLLGHEFMEMRNTNGAIHSYRQAIEVNKRDYRAWYGLGQTYEILKMPFYALYYYKQAQLLRPHDSRMVQALGEAYEKQNKIQDALKCYYKACNVGDIEGMALLKLAT
;
A
#
# COMPACT_ATOMS: atom_id res chain seq x y z
N MET A 1 -15.27 -9.61 27.23
CA MET A 1 -16.43 -9.13 26.45
C MET A 1 -16.00 -7.80 25.88
N GLU A 2 -15.38 -7.79 24.70
CA GLU A 2 -15.13 -6.53 24.00
C GLU A 2 -16.50 -5.95 23.65
N GLU A 3 -16.77 -4.72 24.11
CA GLU A 3 -17.99 -4.00 23.75
C GLU A 3 -18.08 -3.96 22.22
N SER A 4 -19.15 -4.55 21.67
CA SER A 4 -19.40 -4.50 20.23
C SER A 4 -19.41 -3.04 19.80
N ILE A 5 -18.47 -2.64 18.95
CA ILE A 5 -18.34 -1.27 18.47
C ILE A 5 -19.70 -0.85 17.89
N LYS A 6 -20.32 0.15 18.51
CA LYS A 6 -21.63 0.65 18.08
C LYS A 6 -21.43 1.37 16.75
N PHE A 7 -21.92 0.78 15.66
CA PHE A 7 -21.83 1.35 14.32
C PHE A 7 -23.13 2.11 14.00
N ASP A 8 -23.22 3.37 14.41
CA ASP A 8 -24.30 4.26 13.97
C ASP A 8 -23.89 4.96 12.66
N ILE A 9 -24.59 4.62 11.57
CA ILE A 9 -24.32 5.16 10.22
C ILE A 9 -24.39 6.70 10.20
N LYS A 10 -25.24 7.32 11.03
CA LYS A 10 -25.34 8.78 11.09
C LYS A 10 -24.11 9.41 11.74
N GLU A 11 -23.66 8.85 12.86
CA GLU A 11 -22.45 9.29 13.57
C GLU A 11 -21.21 9.10 12.69
N VAL A 12 -21.11 7.94 12.01
CA VAL A 12 -20.03 7.66 11.04
C VAL A 12 -19.99 8.70 9.93
N LYS A 13 -21.16 9.08 9.39
CA LYS A 13 -21.22 10.11 8.33
C LYS A 13 -20.84 11.49 8.85
N THR A 14 -21.21 11.87 10.08
CA THR A 14 -20.76 13.14 10.68
C THR A 14 -19.26 13.16 10.93
N ASP A 15 -18.70 12.06 11.43
CA ASP A 15 -17.26 11.92 11.66
C ASP A 15 -16.47 12.03 10.35
N LEU A 16 -16.95 11.37 9.29
CA LEU A 16 -16.35 11.46 7.95
C LEU A 16 -16.32 12.91 7.45
N LEU A 17 -17.43 13.66 7.57
CA LEU A 17 -17.48 15.06 7.12
C LEU A 17 -16.55 15.97 7.92
N ARG A 18 -16.48 15.81 9.24
CA ARG A 18 -15.55 16.55 10.10
C ARG A 18 -14.10 16.25 9.73
N ALA A 19 -13.76 14.97 9.58
CA ALA A 19 -12.41 14.53 9.24
C ALA A 19 -11.97 14.96 7.82
N ILE A 20 -12.89 14.99 6.85
CA ILE A 20 -12.63 15.53 5.51
C ILE A 20 -12.20 17.00 5.61
N ASN A 21 -12.91 17.82 6.39
CA ASN A 21 -12.56 19.22 6.57
C ASN A 21 -11.19 19.38 7.24
N GLU A 22 -10.95 18.67 8.35
CA GLU A 22 -9.67 18.75 9.09
C GLU A 22 -8.47 18.29 8.26
N CYS A 23 -8.61 17.20 7.50
CA CYS A 23 -7.56 16.67 6.63
C CYS A 23 -7.30 17.59 5.43
N SER A 24 -8.36 18.14 4.83
CA SER A 24 -8.29 19.07 3.70
C SER A 24 -7.55 20.35 4.07
N GLN A 25 -7.89 20.93 5.23
CA GLN A 25 -7.22 22.11 5.77
C GLN A 25 -5.72 21.87 6.01
N ARG A 26 -5.33 20.64 6.33
CA ARG A 26 -3.94 20.23 6.57
C ARG A 26 -3.20 19.77 5.30
N GLY A 27 -3.85 19.76 4.13
CA GLY A 27 -3.22 19.36 2.87
C GLY A 27 -3.01 17.85 2.72
N LEU A 28 -3.70 17.02 3.52
CA LEU A 28 -3.60 15.55 3.48
C LEU A 28 -4.52 14.99 2.38
N LEU A 29 -4.14 15.20 1.12
CA LEU A 29 -5.01 14.94 -0.05
C LEU A 29 -5.48 13.49 -0.18
N HIS A 30 -4.59 12.51 -0.01
CA HIS A 30 -4.95 11.09 -0.17
C HIS A 30 -5.91 10.59 0.91
N THR A 31 -5.71 10.99 2.17
CA THR A 31 -6.65 10.68 3.25
C THR A 31 -7.99 11.37 3.01
N THR A 32 -7.97 12.65 2.60
CA THR A 32 -9.18 13.42 2.29
C THR A 32 -9.98 12.75 1.19
N LYS A 33 -9.33 12.32 0.10
CA LYS A 33 -9.94 11.56 -0.99
C LYS A 33 -10.61 10.28 -0.47
N TRP A 34 -9.87 9.48 0.29
CA TRP A 34 -10.37 8.21 0.82
C TRP A 34 -11.59 8.39 1.74
N LEU A 35 -11.55 9.38 2.63
CA LEU A 35 -12.68 9.72 3.50
C LEU A 35 -13.89 10.23 2.70
N ALA A 36 -13.66 11.04 1.64
CA ALA A 36 -14.71 11.53 0.78
C ALA A 36 -15.40 10.41 -0.02
N GLU A 37 -14.63 9.44 -0.53
CA GLU A 37 -15.16 8.24 -1.20
C GLU A 37 -16.02 7.39 -0.25
N LEU A 38 -15.62 7.26 1.02
CA LEU A 38 -16.43 6.61 2.05
C LEU A 38 -17.72 7.40 2.34
N SER A 39 -17.61 8.71 2.54
CA SER A 39 -18.77 9.59 2.81
C SER A 39 -19.77 9.56 1.65
N TYR A 40 -19.29 9.55 0.40
CA TYR A 40 -20.13 9.48 -0.79
C TYR A 40 -20.90 8.15 -0.89
N SER A 41 -20.34 7.04 -0.41
CA SER A 41 -21.07 5.77 -0.36
C SER A 41 -22.28 5.82 0.59
N LEU A 42 -22.25 6.71 1.60
CA LEU A 42 -23.32 6.99 2.54
C LEU A 42 -24.20 8.19 2.14
N LYS A 43 -24.18 8.61 0.86
CA LYS A 43 -24.88 9.83 0.41
C LYS A 43 -26.38 9.86 0.73
N ASP A 44 -27.05 8.71 0.73
CA ASP A 44 -28.51 8.60 0.95
C ASP A 44 -28.92 8.79 2.42
N VAL A 45 -27.94 8.79 3.35
CA VAL A 45 -28.16 9.00 4.79
C VAL A 45 -28.44 10.48 5.06
N LYS A 46 -29.64 10.80 5.55
CA LYS A 46 -30.00 12.18 5.93
C LYS A 46 -29.45 12.52 7.31
N LEU A 47 -28.69 13.61 7.39
CA LEU A 47 -28.18 14.18 8.64
C LEU A 47 -29.11 15.29 9.15
N ASN A 48 -29.15 15.48 10.48
CA ASN A 48 -29.79 16.64 11.07
C ASN A 48 -28.88 17.86 10.88
N ILE A 49 -29.38 18.86 10.17
CA ILE A 49 -28.61 20.03 9.70
C ILE A 49 -28.01 20.82 10.88
N HIS A 50 -28.68 20.83 12.04
CA HIS A 50 -28.26 21.60 13.22
C HIS A 50 -26.98 21.07 13.90
N ASP A 51 -26.68 19.78 13.82
CA ASP A 51 -25.48 19.21 14.45
C ASP A 51 -24.21 19.39 13.59
N THR A 52 -24.37 19.57 12.27
CA THR A 52 -23.23 19.62 11.33
C THR A 52 -22.71 21.04 11.11
N THR A 53 -23.59 22.04 11.12
CA THR A 53 -23.22 23.43 10.77
C THR A 53 -22.54 24.18 11.91
N VAL A 54 -22.76 23.80 13.16
CA VAL A 54 -22.21 24.52 14.32
C VAL A 54 -20.71 24.23 14.48
N ASP A 55 -20.26 23.00 14.28
CA ASP A 55 -18.84 22.62 14.41
C ASP A 55 -17.98 23.01 13.20
N LEU A 56 -18.55 23.06 11.99
CA LEU A 56 -17.80 23.35 10.75
C LEU A 56 -17.40 24.83 10.62
N TYR A 57 -18.14 25.74 11.26
CA TYR A 57 -17.96 27.20 11.16
C TYR A 57 -17.37 27.85 12.41
N LEU A 58 -17.13 27.10 13.49
CA LEU A 58 -16.35 27.57 14.63
C LEU A 58 -14.85 27.51 14.30
N SER A 59 -14.44 28.17 13.22
CA SER A 59 -13.06 28.65 13.14
C SER A 59 -12.98 29.87 14.06
N GLU A 60 -12.42 29.69 15.25
CA GLU A 60 -11.88 30.83 15.99
C GLU A 60 -11.06 31.66 15.00
N THR A 61 -11.45 32.92 14.79
CA THR A 61 -10.68 33.88 14.00
C THR A 61 -9.37 34.09 14.72
N SER A 62 -8.39 33.26 14.40
CA SER A 62 -7.04 33.30 14.93
C SER A 62 -6.27 34.42 14.25
N GLU A 63 -5.39 35.10 14.98
CA GLU A 63 -4.42 36.06 14.45
C GLU A 63 -3.55 35.46 13.33
N GLU A 64 -3.48 34.12 13.23
CA GLU A 64 -2.69 33.38 12.25
C GLU A 64 -3.47 33.00 10.97
N GLU A 65 -4.75 33.38 10.82
CA GLU A 65 -5.58 32.92 9.69
C GLU A 65 -5.10 33.49 8.33
N ASP A 66 -4.69 34.75 8.26
CA ASP A 66 -4.13 35.35 7.04
C ASP A 66 -2.85 34.61 6.60
N THR A 67 -1.97 34.32 7.56
CA THR A 67 -0.74 33.56 7.36
C THR A 67 -1.05 32.14 6.89
N TYR A 68 -2.06 31.50 7.48
CA TYR A 68 -2.51 30.18 7.08
C TYR A 68 -3.03 30.16 5.64
N ILE A 69 -3.91 31.09 5.27
CA ILE A 69 -4.47 31.17 3.92
C ILE A 69 -3.33 31.35 2.90
N LEU A 70 -2.40 32.29 3.15
CA LEU A 70 -1.26 32.51 2.28
C LEU A 70 -0.39 31.25 2.15
N ALA A 71 0.00 30.65 3.27
CA ALA A 71 0.83 29.45 3.26
C ALA A 71 0.14 28.25 2.59
N LYS A 72 -1.17 28.09 2.80
CA LYS A 72 -1.96 27.02 2.19
C LYS A 72 -2.07 27.19 0.67
N THR A 73 -2.19 28.42 0.17
CA THR A 73 -2.15 28.67 -1.28
C THR A 73 -0.80 28.32 -1.89
N TYR A 74 0.32 28.67 -1.24
CA TYR A 74 1.65 28.22 -1.68
C TYR A 74 1.79 26.70 -1.62
N PHE A 75 1.26 26.08 -0.58
CA PHE A 75 1.26 24.63 -0.43
C PHE A 75 0.52 23.94 -1.57
N ASP A 76 -0.67 24.43 -1.93
CA ASP A 76 -1.50 23.87 -3.01
C ASP A 76 -0.84 24.03 -4.40
N LEU A 77 -0.07 25.10 -4.59
CA LEU A 77 0.77 25.30 -5.77
C LEU A 77 2.10 24.50 -5.73
N LYS A 78 2.31 23.68 -4.70
CA LYS A 78 3.53 22.86 -4.48
C LYS A 78 4.81 23.69 -4.29
N GLU A 79 4.66 24.90 -3.77
CA GLU A 79 5.74 25.81 -3.37
C GLU A 79 6.05 25.65 -1.87
N TYR A 80 6.42 24.43 -1.48
CA TYR A 80 6.52 24.03 -0.09
C TYR A 80 7.52 24.84 0.75
N ASP A 81 8.64 25.28 0.16
CA ASP A 81 9.63 26.12 0.87
C ASP A 81 9.03 27.48 1.29
N ARG A 82 8.18 28.08 0.44
CA ARG A 82 7.50 29.34 0.77
C ARG A 82 6.46 29.13 1.85
N ALA A 83 5.66 28.06 1.73
CA ALA A 83 4.68 27.70 2.75
C ALA A 83 5.36 27.49 4.12
N ALA A 84 6.51 26.79 4.16
CA ALA A 84 7.28 26.58 5.37
C ALA A 84 7.84 27.89 5.95
N TYR A 85 8.34 28.81 5.12
CA TYR A 85 8.90 30.09 5.56
C TYR A 85 7.87 30.96 6.29
N PHE A 86 6.68 31.15 5.73
CA PHE A 86 5.65 32.01 6.34
C PHE A 86 5.03 31.41 7.61
N THR A 87 5.17 30.10 7.84
CA THR A 87 4.54 29.38 8.97
C THR A 87 5.52 29.06 10.11
N GLU A 88 6.76 29.52 10.03
CA GLU A 88 7.84 29.17 10.98
C GLU A 88 7.53 29.54 12.44
N GLN A 89 6.94 30.72 12.65
CA GLN A 89 6.67 31.27 13.99
C GLN A 89 5.25 30.96 14.50
N CYS A 90 4.42 30.30 13.69
CA CYS A 90 3.03 30.03 14.04
C CYS A 90 2.91 28.90 15.08
N LYS A 91 1.93 29.06 15.98
CA LYS A 91 1.74 28.17 17.15
C LYS A 91 0.46 27.34 17.05
N THR A 92 -0.53 27.75 16.27
CA THR A 92 -1.78 26.98 16.11
C THR A 92 -1.48 25.60 15.55
N SER A 93 -2.11 24.55 16.09
CA SER A 93 -1.86 23.15 15.70
C SER A 93 -1.96 22.92 14.18
N LYS A 94 -3.00 23.47 13.55
CA LYS A 94 -3.23 23.45 12.09
C LYS A 94 -2.04 24.00 11.31
N VAL A 95 -1.57 25.20 11.68
CA VAL A 95 -0.51 25.93 10.96
C VAL A 95 0.86 25.33 11.26
N ARG A 96 1.11 24.91 12.50
CA ARG A 96 2.32 24.21 12.90
C ARG A 96 2.47 22.88 12.16
N PHE A 97 1.39 22.12 12.01
CA PHE A 97 1.39 20.91 11.17
C PHE A 97 1.72 21.26 9.71
N LEU A 98 1.08 22.29 9.14
CA LEU A 98 1.32 22.70 7.76
C LEU A 98 2.79 23.11 7.54
N HIS A 99 3.41 23.81 8.50
CA HIS A 99 4.84 24.13 8.47
C HIS A 99 5.71 22.87 8.37
N LEU A 100 5.52 21.94 9.31
CA LEU A 100 6.31 20.71 9.40
C LEU A 100 6.10 19.83 8.16
N TYR A 101 4.87 19.73 7.70
CA TYR A 101 4.52 18.95 6.52
C TYR A 101 5.06 19.57 5.23
N SER A 102 5.07 20.90 5.12
CA SER A 102 5.71 21.61 4.00
C SER A 102 7.21 21.36 3.95
N ARG A 103 7.90 21.39 5.11
CA ARG A 103 9.33 21.05 5.19
C ARG A 103 9.60 19.60 4.74
N TYR A 104 8.76 18.67 5.19
CA TYR A 104 8.83 17.27 4.76
C TYR A 104 8.66 17.12 3.24
N LEU A 105 7.60 17.68 2.66
CA LEU A 105 7.31 17.57 1.23
C LEU A 105 8.35 18.29 0.36
N SER A 106 8.91 19.42 0.83
CA SER A 106 10.05 20.07 0.17
C SER A 106 11.25 19.13 0.08
N GLY A 107 11.61 18.47 1.19
CA GLY A 107 12.70 17.50 1.24
C GLY A 107 12.46 16.30 0.32
N GLU A 108 11.23 15.77 0.28
CA GLU A 108 10.87 14.68 -0.63
C GLU A 108 10.89 15.10 -2.11
N LYS A 109 10.42 16.31 -2.43
CA LYS A 109 10.45 16.87 -3.79
C LYS A 109 11.89 16.99 -4.29
N LYS A 110 12.77 17.63 -3.49
CA LYS A 110 14.20 17.75 -3.82
C LYS A 110 14.87 16.40 -3.99
N LYS A 111 14.55 15.43 -3.15
CA LYS A 111 15.05 14.05 -3.27
C LYS A 111 14.66 13.40 -4.61
N ILE A 112 13.43 13.61 -5.08
CA ILE A 112 12.96 13.08 -6.37
C ILE A 112 13.64 13.82 -7.53
N ASP A 113 13.77 15.14 -7.44
CA ASP A 113 14.43 15.96 -8.46
C ASP A 113 15.92 15.62 -8.61
N ASP A 114 16.61 15.36 -7.49
CA ASP A 114 18.03 14.97 -7.43
C ASP A 114 18.24 13.45 -7.66
N MET A 115 17.17 12.69 -7.94
CA MET A 115 17.25 11.25 -8.02
C MET A 115 18.07 10.78 -9.23
N THR A 116 19.29 10.33 -8.95
CA THR A 116 20.14 9.62 -9.91
C THR A 116 19.77 8.12 -9.96
N VAL A 117 20.44 7.34 -10.83
CA VAL A 117 20.18 5.90 -11.02
C VAL A 117 20.32 5.09 -9.71
N VAL A 118 21.06 5.61 -8.72
CA VAL A 118 21.20 5.00 -7.40
C VAL A 118 20.25 5.68 -6.41
N PRO A 119 19.36 4.92 -5.73
CA PRO A 119 18.47 5.49 -4.74
C PRO A 119 19.31 6.09 -3.58
N PRO A 120 19.08 7.36 -3.20
CA PRO A 120 19.86 8.00 -2.15
C PRO A 120 19.57 7.34 -0.80
N ASP A 121 20.65 7.07 -0.04
CA ASP A 121 20.58 6.50 1.30
C ASP A 121 19.71 7.39 2.21
N PRO A 122 18.57 6.90 2.73
CA PRO A 122 17.69 7.67 3.62
C PRO A 122 18.43 8.21 4.84
N LEU A 123 19.44 7.48 5.32
CA LEU A 123 20.23 7.91 6.45
C LEU A 123 21.05 9.15 6.12
N LYS A 124 21.37 9.45 4.86
CA LYS A 124 22.14 10.65 4.50
C LYS A 124 21.27 11.89 4.27
N ASN A 125 19.95 11.79 4.43
CA ASN A 125 19.06 12.92 4.24
C ASN A 125 19.09 13.87 5.45
N GLU A 126 19.91 14.91 5.38
CA GLU A 126 20.05 15.93 6.42
C GLU A 126 18.72 16.63 6.73
N SER A 127 17.93 16.96 5.70
CA SER A 127 16.65 17.63 5.87
C SER A 127 15.66 16.81 6.72
N LEU A 128 15.62 15.49 6.51
CA LEU A 128 14.79 14.56 7.26
C LEU A 128 15.27 14.40 8.71
N ARG A 129 16.58 14.38 8.95
CA ARG A 129 17.17 14.32 10.29
C ARG A 129 16.86 15.57 11.11
N LEU A 130 17.00 16.76 10.51
CA LEU A 130 16.66 18.03 11.15
C LEU A 130 15.17 18.10 11.50
N LEU A 131 14.29 17.70 10.56
CA LEU A 131 12.86 17.63 10.83
C LEU A 131 12.53 16.64 11.96
N CYS A 132 13.17 15.48 11.99
CA CYS A 132 12.99 14.49 13.04
C CYS A 132 13.43 15.02 14.42
N ALA A 133 14.52 15.81 14.47
CA ALA A 133 14.98 16.43 15.71
C ALA A 133 13.97 17.45 16.25
N ASP A 134 13.41 18.29 15.36
CA ASP A 134 12.37 19.26 15.71
C ASP A 134 11.09 18.57 16.21
N LEU A 135 10.63 17.55 15.49
CA LEU A 135 9.46 16.76 15.88
C LEU A 135 9.67 16.04 17.22
N ARG A 136 10.86 15.48 17.47
CA ARG A 136 11.20 14.83 18.74
C ARG A 136 11.17 15.83 19.90
N LYS A 137 11.68 17.05 19.69
CA LYS A 137 11.62 18.13 20.69
C LYS A 137 10.17 18.52 21.01
N ASP A 138 9.33 18.68 19.99
CA ASP A 138 7.92 19.01 20.17
C ASP A 138 7.13 17.85 20.80
N HIS A 139 7.50 16.60 20.52
CA HIS A 139 6.93 15.40 21.15
C HIS A 139 7.22 15.35 22.65
N LEU A 140 8.49 15.54 23.05
CA LEU A 140 8.89 15.57 24.47
C LEU A 140 8.22 16.71 25.25
N ALA A 141 7.88 17.80 24.56
CA ALA A 141 7.14 18.92 25.13
C ALA A 141 5.61 18.73 25.12
N ASN A 142 5.10 17.56 24.69
CA ASN A 142 3.68 17.25 24.53
C ASN A 142 2.91 18.23 23.63
N LYS A 143 3.58 18.82 22.63
CA LYS A 143 2.98 19.82 21.72
C LYS A 143 2.39 19.22 20.44
N LEU A 144 2.65 17.94 20.14
CA LEU A 144 2.19 17.31 18.91
C LEU A 144 0.71 16.88 18.98
N ASP A 145 -0.08 17.35 18.02
CA ASP A 145 -1.42 16.83 17.73
C ASP A 145 -1.35 15.47 16.98
N GLY A 146 -2.50 14.82 16.77
CA GLY A 146 -2.53 13.50 16.12
C GLY A 146 -1.93 13.48 14.71
N PHE A 147 -2.11 14.57 13.94
CA PHE A 147 -1.51 14.71 12.61
C PHE A 147 0.00 14.91 12.67
N SER A 148 0.50 15.69 13.62
CA SER A 148 1.93 15.88 13.79
C SER A 148 2.63 14.62 14.34
N LEU A 149 1.93 13.81 15.15
CA LEU A 149 2.40 12.46 15.52
C LEU A 149 2.47 11.53 14.31
N TYR A 150 1.49 11.57 13.41
CA TYR A 150 1.57 10.86 12.13
C TYR A 150 2.83 11.23 11.35
N LEU A 151 3.09 12.53 11.18
CA LEU A 151 4.28 13.00 10.48
C LEU A 151 5.56 12.54 11.19
N PHE A 152 5.58 12.59 12.52
CA PHE A 152 6.69 12.08 13.31
C PHE A 152 6.93 10.59 13.07
N GLY A 153 5.89 9.77 13.12
CA GLY A 153 5.94 8.34 12.78
C GLY A 153 6.49 8.08 11.37
N VAL A 154 6.02 8.83 10.37
CA VAL A 154 6.53 8.74 8.98
C VAL A 154 8.02 9.08 8.91
N THR A 155 8.47 10.15 9.58
CA THR A 155 9.88 10.53 9.59
C THR A 155 10.76 9.48 10.26
N LEU A 156 10.34 8.94 11.41
CA LEU A 156 11.04 7.85 12.13
C LEU A 156 11.13 6.58 11.27
N LYS A 157 10.03 6.19 10.62
CA LYS A 157 10.00 5.04 9.71
C LYS A 157 11.00 5.21 8.57
N LYS A 158 11.04 6.38 7.92
CA LYS A 158 12.01 6.64 6.84
C LYS A 158 13.46 6.65 7.30
N LEU A 159 13.72 7.02 8.56
CA LEU A 159 15.02 6.91 9.22
C LEU A 159 15.31 5.50 9.77
N GLN A 160 14.47 4.50 9.45
CA GLN A 160 14.60 3.09 9.86
C GLN A 160 14.47 2.84 11.37
N LEU A 161 13.94 3.81 12.12
CA LEU A 161 13.64 3.71 13.56
C LEU A 161 12.26 3.05 13.78
N THR A 162 12.13 1.80 13.32
CA THR A 162 10.83 1.11 13.18
C THR A 162 10.06 0.90 14.48
N ARG A 163 10.74 0.62 15.60
CA ARG A 163 10.09 0.43 16.91
C ARG A 163 9.47 1.73 17.42
N GLU A 164 10.26 2.79 17.50
CA GLU A 164 9.77 4.12 17.91
C GLU A 164 8.67 4.64 16.97
N ALA A 165 8.82 4.40 15.65
CA ALA A 165 7.81 4.79 14.68
C ALA A 165 6.46 4.11 14.94
N MET A 166 6.47 2.83 15.30
CA MET A 166 5.26 2.05 15.59
C MET A 166 4.53 2.61 16.81
N ASP A 167 5.24 2.86 17.91
CA ASP A 167 4.67 3.39 19.15
C ASP A 167 4.03 4.78 18.91
N VAL A 168 4.76 5.67 18.21
CA VAL A 168 4.26 7.01 17.86
C VAL A 168 3.03 6.95 16.93
N LEU A 169 2.98 6.01 15.99
CA LEU A 169 1.83 5.85 15.10
C LEU A 169 0.62 5.30 15.84
N VAL A 170 0.81 4.42 16.83
CA VAL A 170 -0.27 3.98 17.72
C VAL A 170 -0.82 5.17 18.50
N ASP A 171 0.02 6.02 19.06
CA ASP A 171 -0.41 7.26 19.73
C ASP A 171 -1.15 8.20 18.76
N ALA A 172 -0.70 8.30 17.51
CA ALA A 172 -1.37 9.07 16.47
C ALA A 172 -2.78 8.54 16.20
N THR A 173 -2.98 7.22 16.15
CA THR A 173 -4.32 6.63 15.96
C THR A 173 -5.24 6.86 17.15
N HIS A 174 -4.73 6.91 18.38
CA HIS A 174 -5.53 7.25 19.55
C HIS A 174 -5.97 8.72 19.55
N LYS A 175 -5.07 9.64 19.18
CA LYS A 175 -5.40 11.07 19.12
C LYS A 175 -6.31 11.42 17.95
N GLN A 176 -6.10 10.81 16.78
CA GLN A 176 -6.85 11.09 15.55
C GLN A 176 -7.18 9.80 14.78
N PRO A 177 -8.20 9.02 15.22
CA PRO A 177 -8.53 7.73 14.60
C PRO A 177 -9.05 7.86 13.17
N MET A 178 -9.57 9.02 12.77
CA MET A 178 -10.08 9.27 11.42
C MET A 178 -8.99 9.47 10.37
N HIS A 179 -7.72 9.69 10.77
CA HIS A 179 -6.64 9.86 9.82
C HIS A 179 -6.16 8.51 9.28
N TRP A 180 -6.66 8.10 8.11
CA TRP A 180 -6.31 6.83 7.46
C TRP A 180 -4.79 6.66 7.20
N GLY A 181 -4.06 7.75 6.96
CA GLY A 181 -2.61 7.72 6.77
C GLY A 181 -1.86 7.09 7.95
N SER A 182 -2.25 7.38 9.20
CA SER A 182 -1.64 6.77 10.40
C SER A 182 -1.76 5.25 10.39
N TRP A 183 -2.95 4.75 10.05
CA TRP A 183 -3.24 3.32 10.01
C TRP A 183 -2.47 2.60 8.90
N LEU A 184 -2.39 3.20 7.70
CA LEU A 184 -1.62 2.64 6.59
C LEU A 184 -0.12 2.57 6.89
N GLU A 185 0.44 3.63 7.47
CA GLU A 185 1.85 3.64 7.85
C GLU A 185 2.13 2.63 8.96
N LEU A 186 1.24 2.51 9.94
CA LEU A 186 1.32 1.49 10.98
C LEU A 186 1.25 0.07 10.39
N ALA A 187 0.36 -0.17 9.44
CA ALA A 187 0.19 -1.47 8.79
C ALA A 187 1.49 -1.98 8.14
N SER A 188 2.21 -1.07 7.48
CA SER A 188 3.48 -1.38 6.84
C SER A 188 4.58 -1.86 7.81
N LEU A 189 4.47 -1.54 9.10
CA LEU A 189 5.46 -1.92 10.13
C LEU A 189 5.15 -3.28 10.78
N ILE A 190 3.89 -3.72 10.80
CA ILE A 190 3.44 -4.92 11.54
C ILE A 190 3.67 -6.19 10.73
N THR A 191 4.73 -6.94 11.03
CA THR A 191 5.21 -8.07 10.19
C THR A 191 4.51 -9.39 10.40
N ASP A 192 3.81 -9.55 11.51
CA ASP A 192 3.35 -10.83 12.01
C ASP A 192 2.14 -10.63 12.90
N ARG A 193 1.39 -11.71 13.07
CA ARG A 193 0.14 -11.73 13.82
C ARG A 193 0.35 -11.42 15.31
N GLU A 194 1.43 -11.92 15.91
CA GLU A 194 1.74 -11.69 17.32
C GLU A 194 1.93 -10.20 17.61
N LYS A 195 2.68 -9.49 16.75
CA LYS A 195 2.77 -8.03 16.86
C LYS A 195 1.41 -7.35 16.75
N LEU A 196 0.55 -7.76 15.81
CA LEU A 196 -0.77 -7.16 15.65
C LEU A 196 -1.63 -7.33 16.92
N GLU A 197 -1.60 -8.52 17.53
CA GLU A 197 -2.38 -8.85 18.74
C GLU A 197 -1.84 -8.12 19.99
N ASN A 198 -0.55 -7.83 20.05
CA ASN A 198 0.07 -7.10 21.15
C ASN A 198 -0.14 -5.58 21.10
N LEU A 199 -0.68 -5.03 20.00
CA LEU A 199 -0.93 -3.59 19.89
C LEU A 199 -2.22 -3.19 20.62
N CYS A 200 -2.11 -2.22 21.52
CA CYS A 200 -3.25 -1.50 22.06
C CYS A 200 -3.76 -0.53 20.99
N LEU A 201 -4.86 -0.86 20.31
CA LEU A 201 -5.47 0.00 19.29
C LEU A 201 -6.73 0.68 19.84
N PRO A 202 -7.06 1.91 19.40
CA PRO A 202 -8.23 2.62 19.89
C PRO A 202 -9.52 1.88 19.52
N ASN A 203 -10.51 1.94 20.42
CA ASN A 203 -11.83 1.36 20.20
C ASN A 203 -12.68 2.29 19.30
N HIS A 204 -12.46 2.21 17.99
CA HIS A 204 -13.09 3.07 16.99
C HIS A 204 -13.46 2.27 15.75
N TRP A 205 -14.52 2.62 15.02
CA TRP A 205 -15.00 1.86 13.87
C TRP A 205 -13.95 1.76 12.73
N MET A 206 -13.09 2.77 12.57
CA MET A 206 -11.92 2.74 11.67
C MET A 206 -10.98 1.55 11.90
N LYS A 207 -10.94 0.99 13.12
CA LYS A 207 -10.18 -0.23 13.43
C LYS A 207 -10.60 -1.40 12.54
N HIS A 208 -11.86 -1.52 12.15
CA HIS A 208 -12.32 -2.61 11.26
C HIS A 208 -11.66 -2.52 9.87
N PHE A 209 -11.55 -1.32 9.30
CA PHE A 209 -10.86 -1.10 8.02
C PHE A 209 -9.38 -1.47 8.13
N PHE A 210 -8.74 -1.09 9.24
CA PHE A 210 -7.35 -1.44 9.52
C PHE A 210 -7.17 -2.96 9.69
N MET A 211 -8.00 -3.62 10.49
CA MET A 211 -7.93 -5.07 10.71
C MET A 211 -8.16 -5.85 9.41
N ALA A 212 -9.15 -5.45 8.59
CA ALA A 212 -9.40 -6.07 7.28
C ALA A 212 -8.17 -5.95 6.35
N HIS A 213 -7.55 -4.77 6.31
CA HIS A 213 -6.32 -4.55 5.55
C HIS A 213 -5.14 -5.36 6.09
N MET A 214 -4.98 -5.42 7.41
CA MET A 214 -3.90 -6.18 8.06
C MET A 214 -4.04 -7.68 7.85
N TYR A 215 -5.25 -8.23 7.93
CA TYR A 215 -5.49 -9.65 7.66
C TYR A 215 -5.13 -10.01 6.22
N LEU A 216 -5.40 -9.13 5.26
CA LEU A 216 -4.97 -9.32 3.88
C LEU A 216 -3.44 -9.34 3.74
N GLU A 217 -2.74 -8.38 4.35
CA GLU A 217 -1.27 -8.30 4.34
C GLU A 217 -0.62 -9.51 5.04
N LEU A 218 -1.21 -9.98 6.13
CA LEU A 218 -0.78 -11.14 6.92
C LEU A 218 -1.25 -12.49 6.35
N GLN A 219 -1.95 -12.50 5.22
CA GLN A 219 -2.43 -13.69 4.53
C GLN A 219 -3.51 -14.50 5.28
N LEU A 220 -4.25 -13.84 6.16
CA LEU A 220 -5.45 -14.32 6.83
C LEU A 220 -6.68 -13.98 5.95
N ILE A 221 -6.79 -14.68 4.82
CA ILE A 221 -7.70 -14.34 3.71
C ILE A 221 -9.16 -14.43 4.14
N ASP A 222 -9.55 -15.48 4.88
CA ASP A 222 -10.95 -15.70 5.24
C ASP A 222 -11.43 -14.70 6.30
N GLU A 223 -10.60 -14.39 7.30
CA GLU A 223 -10.88 -13.38 8.32
C GLU A 223 -10.96 -11.98 7.71
N GLY A 224 -10.03 -11.65 6.81
CA GLY A 224 -10.04 -10.38 6.07
C GLY A 224 -11.29 -10.23 5.19
N LEU A 225 -11.68 -11.31 4.48
CA LEU A 225 -12.87 -11.31 3.63
C LEU A 225 -14.16 -11.13 4.44
N ALA A 226 -14.27 -11.78 5.60
CA ALA A 226 -15.41 -11.64 6.49
C ALA A 226 -15.60 -10.18 6.94
N LEU A 227 -14.50 -9.52 7.35
CA LEU A 227 -14.55 -8.09 7.72
C LEU A 227 -14.93 -7.19 6.55
N TYR A 228 -14.45 -7.47 5.33
CA TYR A 228 -14.88 -6.69 4.16
C TYR A 228 -16.36 -6.86 3.86
N TYR A 229 -16.93 -8.06 4.00
CA TYR A 229 -18.38 -8.26 3.86
C TYR A 229 -19.18 -7.57 4.97
N GLU A 230 -18.66 -7.55 6.19
CA GLU A 230 -19.24 -6.77 7.30
C GLU A 230 -19.23 -5.26 6.98
N LEU A 231 -18.12 -4.71 6.50
CA LEU A 231 -18.04 -3.31 6.07
C LEU A 231 -19.04 -3.00 4.93
N GLN A 232 -19.24 -3.94 4.00
CA GLN A 232 -20.24 -3.78 2.95
C GLN A 232 -21.67 -3.74 3.51
N SER A 233 -21.99 -4.61 4.48
CA SER A 233 -23.32 -4.66 5.12
C SER A 233 -23.60 -3.43 5.98
N MET A 234 -22.56 -2.80 6.52
CA MET A 234 -22.59 -1.53 7.25
C MET A 234 -22.87 -0.28 6.38
N GLY A 235 -23.00 -0.44 5.05
CA GLY A 235 -23.36 0.65 4.13
C GLY A 235 -22.28 0.99 3.10
N PHE A 236 -21.08 0.40 3.20
CA PHE A 236 -19.98 0.65 2.26
C PHE A 236 -20.00 -0.28 1.02
N ALA A 237 -21.10 -0.97 0.73
CA ALA A 237 -21.23 -1.91 -0.38
C ALA A 237 -20.93 -1.32 -1.78
N LYS A 238 -21.07 0.00 -1.95
CA LYS A 238 -20.80 0.72 -3.21
C LYS A 238 -19.44 1.43 -3.22
N ASN A 239 -18.67 1.37 -2.12
CA ASN A 239 -17.40 2.07 -2.03
C ASN A 239 -16.33 1.36 -2.89
N GLY A 240 -15.66 2.12 -3.75
CA GLY A 240 -14.67 1.59 -4.69
C GLY A 240 -13.48 0.92 -4.00
N TYR A 241 -12.97 1.50 -2.91
CA TYR A 241 -11.88 0.93 -2.12
C TYR A 241 -12.27 -0.42 -1.50
N VAL A 242 -13.43 -0.50 -0.82
CA VAL A 242 -13.91 -1.76 -0.21
C VAL A 242 -14.11 -2.84 -1.27
N LEU A 243 -14.69 -2.50 -2.42
CA LEU A 243 -14.87 -3.44 -3.52
C LEU A 243 -13.53 -3.91 -4.12
N ALA A 244 -12.57 -3.01 -4.30
CA ALA A 244 -11.24 -3.35 -4.82
C ALA A 244 -10.50 -4.29 -3.86
N GLN A 245 -10.50 -3.99 -2.56
CA GLN A 245 -9.88 -4.86 -1.55
C GLN A 245 -10.58 -6.22 -1.44
N THR A 246 -11.92 -6.25 -1.56
CA THR A 246 -12.68 -7.50 -1.61
C THR A 246 -12.27 -8.33 -2.84
N ALA A 247 -12.16 -7.71 -4.02
CA ALA A 247 -11.73 -8.38 -5.25
C ALA A 247 -10.30 -8.94 -5.14
N MET A 248 -9.38 -8.20 -4.50
CA MET A 248 -8.02 -8.67 -4.22
C MET A 248 -8.01 -9.88 -3.28
N THR A 249 -8.80 -9.85 -2.21
CA THR A 249 -8.94 -10.95 -1.24
C THR A 249 -9.52 -12.20 -1.91
N VAL A 250 -10.58 -12.04 -2.72
CA VAL A 250 -11.21 -13.12 -3.50
C VAL A 250 -10.23 -13.71 -4.52
N ASN A 251 -9.39 -12.87 -5.15
CA ASN A 251 -8.32 -13.34 -6.02
C ASN A 251 -7.25 -14.16 -5.26
N TYR A 252 -6.88 -13.78 -4.03
CA TYR A 252 -5.99 -14.61 -3.22
C TYR A 252 -6.59 -15.95 -2.81
N ARG A 253 -7.92 -16.03 -2.70
CA ARG A 253 -8.67 -17.29 -2.56
C ARG A 253 -8.71 -18.10 -3.87
N ARG A 254 -8.03 -17.64 -4.93
CA ARG A 254 -7.96 -18.23 -6.28
C ARG A 254 -9.29 -18.20 -7.05
N ASP A 255 -10.25 -17.40 -6.61
CA ASP A 255 -11.51 -17.17 -7.33
C ASP A 255 -11.39 -15.96 -8.26
N VAL A 256 -10.68 -16.19 -9.36
CA VAL A 256 -10.28 -15.13 -10.29
C VAL A 256 -11.48 -14.52 -11.03
N ASP A 257 -12.51 -15.33 -11.31
CA ASP A 257 -13.68 -14.89 -12.07
C ASP A 257 -14.53 -13.88 -11.30
N ASN A 258 -14.78 -14.15 -10.02
CA ASN A 258 -15.51 -13.20 -9.17
C ASN A 258 -14.72 -11.92 -8.91
N ALA A 259 -13.40 -12.00 -8.82
CA ALA A 259 -12.54 -10.82 -8.74
C ALA A 259 -12.67 -9.95 -10.00
N ILE A 260 -12.62 -10.54 -11.20
CA ILE A 260 -12.78 -9.83 -12.48
C ILE A 260 -14.15 -9.15 -12.57
N GLU A 261 -15.23 -9.84 -12.18
CA GLU A 261 -16.57 -9.27 -12.22
C GLU A 261 -16.71 -8.09 -11.24
N THR A 262 -16.09 -8.18 -10.07
CA THR A 262 -16.06 -7.08 -9.11
C THR A 262 -15.32 -5.86 -9.66
N PHE A 263 -14.16 -6.04 -10.31
CA PHE A 263 -13.46 -4.94 -10.98
C PHE A 263 -14.26 -4.33 -12.14
N LYS A 264 -14.96 -5.16 -12.93
CA LYS A 264 -15.89 -4.65 -13.96
C LYS A 264 -17.00 -3.79 -13.36
N ARG A 265 -17.54 -4.18 -12.20
CA ARG A 265 -18.53 -3.38 -11.45
C ARG A 265 -17.95 -2.04 -10.98
N ILE A 266 -16.72 -2.02 -10.48
CA ILE A 266 -16.03 -0.78 -10.08
C ILE A 266 -15.92 0.16 -11.28
N ILE A 267 -15.40 -0.34 -12.40
CA ILE A 267 -15.24 0.43 -13.65
C ILE A 267 -16.58 0.95 -14.19
N LYS A 268 -17.66 0.18 -14.03
CA LYS A 268 -19.02 0.61 -14.44
C LYS A 268 -19.56 1.71 -13.53
N ALA A 269 -19.27 1.66 -12.24
CA ALA A 269 -19.72 2.67 -11.28
C ALA A 269 -18.89 3.96 -11.35
N ASP A 270 -17.58 3.85 -11.58
CA ASP A 270 -16.65 4.96 -11.78
C ASP A 270 -15.76 4.71 -13.01
N PRO A 271 -16.16 5.21 -14.19
CA PRO A 271 -15.43 4.99 -15.45
C PRO A 271 -14.04 5.61 -15.51
N TYR A 272 -13.72 6.57 -14.63
CA TYR A 272 -12.43 7.28 -14.62
C TYR A 272 -11.51 6.81 -13.48
N CYS A 273 -11.94 5.84 -12.68
CA CYS A 273 -11.14 5.29 -11.59
C CYS A 273 -9.93 4.49 -12.14
N LEU A 274 -8.73 4.92 -11.76
CA LEU A 274 -7.49 4.20 -12.03
C LEU A 274 -6.89 3.55 -10.76
N ASP A 275 -7.49 3.79 -9.60
CA ASP A 275 -7.03 3.22 -8.33
C ASP A 275 -7.18 1.68 -8.35
N ASN A 276 -6.12 0.96 -7.96
CA ASN A 276 -6.04 -0.51 -7.96
C ASN A 276 -6.22 -1.20 -9.33
N MET A 277 -6.29 -0.46 -10.44
CA MET A 277 -6.45 -1.06 -11.77
C MET A 277 -5.18 -1.76 -12.28
N ASP A 278 -4.03 -1.48 -11.67
CA ASP A 278 -2.80 -2.27 -11.80
C ASP A 278 -3.03 -3.72 -11.34
N THR A 279 -3.70 -3.93 -10.21
CA THR A 279 -4.03 -5.28 -9.72
C THR A 279 -5.01 -5.99 -10.63
N TYR A 280 -6.01 -5.27 -11.15
CA TYR A 280 -6.92 -5.81 -12.16
C TYR A 280 -6.17 -6.23 -13.44
N SER A 281 -5.21 -5.42 -13.90
CA SER A 281 -4.39 -5.76 -15.05
C SER A 281 -3.50 -7.00 -14.82
N ASN A 282 -2.97 -7.19 -13.60
CA ASN A 282 -2.23 -8.39 -13.24
C ASN A 282 -3.14 -9.62 -13.31
N ILE A 283 -4.39 -9.50 -12.86
CA ILE A 283 -5.36 -10.59 -12.92
C ILE A 283 -5.69 -10.95 -14.38
N LEU A 284 -5.94 -9.94 -15.23
CA LEU A 284 -6.19 -10.16 -16.65
C LEU A 284 -4.97 -10.76 -17.37
N TYR A 285 -3.76 -10.37 -16.98
CA TYR A 285 -2.52 -10.94 -17.49
C TYR A 285 -2.40 -12.43 -17.15
N VAL A 286 -2.60 -12.80 -15.88
CA VAL A 286 -2.54 -14.20 -15.42
C VAL A 286 -3.59 -15.08 -16.11
N LYS A 287 -4.77 -14.53 -16.40
CA LYS A 287 -5.83 -15.22 -17.14
C LYS A 287 -5.68 -15.13 -18.67
N GLU A 288 -4.63 -14.49 -19.16
CA GLU A 288 -4.35 -14.27 -20.59
C GLU A 288 -5.48 -13.60 -21.38
N MET A 289 -6.27 -12.75 -20.73
CA MET A 289 -7.40 -12.02 -21.32
C MET A 289 -6.92 -10.82 -22.15
N LYS A 290 -6.38 -11.10 -23.35
CA LYS A 290 -5.74 -10.12 -24.23
C LYS A 290 -6.63 -8.95 -24.63
N VAL A 291 -7.91 -9.21 -24.92
CA VAL A 291 -8.84 -8.18 -25.43
C VAL A 291 -9.20 -7.20 -24.32
N GLU A 292 -9.55 -7.71 -23.15
CA GLU A 292 -9.92 -6.92 -21.98
C GLU A 292 -8.73 -6.11 -21.47
N LEU A 293 -7.53 -6.70 -21.45
CA LEU A 293 -6.33 -5.97 -21.05
C LEU A 293 -5.97 -4.85 -22.04
N ALA A 294 -6.16 -5.07 -23.35
CA ALA A 294 -5.97 -4.04 -24.36
C ALA A 294 -6.97 -2.89 -24.20
N TYR A 295 -8.24 -3.20 -23.95
CA TYR A 295 -9.28 -2.21 -23.68
C TYR A 295 -8.98 -1.39 -22.42
N LEU A 296 -8.56 -2.05 -21.34
CA LEU A 296 -8.14 -1.39 -20.10
C LEU A 296 -6.94 -0.48 -20.33
N ALA A 297 -5.92 -0.94 -21.06
CA ALA A 297 -4.73 -0.15 -21.34
C ALA A 297 -5.04 1.10 -22.17
N HIS A 298 -5.85 0.98 -23.23
CA HIS A 298 -6.27 2.12 -24.04
C HIS A 298 -7.00 3.16 -23.19
N ARG A 299 -7.98 2.73 -22.41
CA ARG A 299 -8.74 3.62 -21.53
C ARG A 299 -7.87 4.29 -20.48
N ALA A 300 -6.99 3.54 -19.83
CA ALA A 300 -6.10 4.10 -18.82
C ALA A 300 -5.21 5.20 -19.42
N THR A 301 -4.74 5.02 -20.66
CA THR A 301 -3.96 6.05 -21.35
C THR A 301 -4.76 7.28 -21.79
N GLU A 302 -6.05 7.13 -22.09
CA GLU A 302 -6.96 8.24 -22.40
C GLU A 302 -7.29 9.08 -21.16
N ILE A 303 -7.41 8.44 -20.00
CA ILE A 303 -7.73 9.10 -18.73
C ILE A 303 -6.50 9.86 -18.19
N ASP A 304 -5.40 9.14 -17.94
CA ASP A 304 -4.15 9.73 -17.47
C ASP A 304 -2.96 8.83 -17.84
N LYS A 305 -2.14 9.32 -18.76
CA LYS A 305 -0.94 8.64 -19.25
C LYS A 305 0.21 8.61 -18.24
N TYR A 306 0.33 9.62 -17.37
CA TYR A 306 1.50 9.83 -16.51
C TYR A 306 1.26 9.41 -15.07
N ARG A 307 0.45 8.37 -14.92
CA ARG A 307 0.11 7.75 -13.64
C ARG A 307 0.80 6.40 -13.49
N LEU A 308 1.15 6.05 -12.25
CA LEU A 308 1.89 4.83 -11.93
C LEU A 308 1.09 3.56 -12.27
N GLU A 309 -0.21 3.55 -11.97
CA GLU A 309 -1.11 2.44 -12.30
C GLU A 309 -1.22 2.27 -13.81
N THR A 310 -1.43 3.37 -14.56
CA THR A 310 -1.49 3.34 -16.04
C THR A 310 -0.20 2.78 -16.65
N CYS A 311 0.97 3.20 -16.15
CA CYS A 311 2.24 2.67 -16.64
C CYS A 311 2.35 1.15 -16.42
N CYS A 312 1.88 0.64 -15.27
CA CYS A 312 1.86 -0.81 -15.01
C CYS A 312 0.84 -1.56 -15.89
N ILE A 313 -0.36 -1.02 -16.08
CA ILE A 313 -1.38 -1.59 -16.97
C ILE A 313 -0.84 -1.72 -18.40
N VAL A 314 -0.24 -0.66 -18.91
CA VAL A 314 0.35 -0.63 -20.26
C VAL A 314 1.57 -1.56 -20.34
N GLY A 315 2.37 -1.64 -19.28
CA GLY A 315 3.46 -2.60 -19.16
C GLY A 315 2.99 -4.04 -19.31
N ASN A 316 1.97 -4.43 -18.54
CA ASN A 316 1.34 -5.76 -18.62
C ASN A 316 0.75 -6.03 -20.01
N TYR A 317 0.13 -5.04 -20.63
CA TYR A 317 -0.39 -5.16 -22.01
C TYR A 317 0.72 -5.48 -23.02
N TYR A 318 1.86 -4.77 -22.97
CA TYR A 318 2.99 -5.05 -23.87
C TYR A 318 3.66 -6.38 -23.55
N SER A 319 3.76 -6.74 -22.27
CA SER A 319 4.29 -8.04 -21.82
C SER A 319 3.46 -9.19 -22.40
N LEU A 320 2.12 -9.12 -22.31
CA LEU A 320 1.23 -10.15 -22.86
C LEU A 320 1.27 -10.23 -24.39
N ARG A 321 1.73 -9.18 -25.06
CA ARG A 321 2.00 -9.15 -26.51
C ARG A 321 3.38 -9.72 -26.89
N GLY A 322 4.26 -9.99 -25.92
CA GLY A 322 5.65 -10.40 -26.12
C GLY A 322 6.64 -9.25 -26.37
N ASP A 323 6.20 -8.00 -26.27
CA ASP A 323 7.04 -6.80 -26.47
C ASP A 323 7.74 -6.41 -25.14
N HIS A 324 8.59 -7.28 -24.60
CA HIS A 324 9.22 -7.13 -23.26
C HIS A 324 10.09 -5.86 -23.10
N GLN A 325 10.71 -5.39 -24.19
CA GLN A 325 11.46 -4.13 -24.18
C GLN A 325 10.56 -2.91 -23.94
N LYS A 326 9.35 -2.90 -24.51
CA LYS A 326 8.39 -1.81 -24.24
C LYS A 326 7.78 -1.96 -22.86
N ALA A 327 7.49 -3.19 -22.44
CA ALA A 327 6.98 -3.45 -21.09
C ALA A 327 7.94 -2.93 -20.01
N SER A 328 9.21 -3.31 -20.09
CA SER A 328 10.27 -2.82 -19.18
C SER A 328 10.43 -1.30 -19.23
N MET A 329 10.32 -0.66 -20.39
CA MET A 329 10.32 0.81 -20.49
C MET A 329 9.16 1.44 -19.70
N TYR A 330 7.94 0.88 -19.77
CA TYR A 330 6.79 1.39 -19.02
C TYR A 330 6.90 1.13 -17.52
N PHE A 331 7.41 -0.03 -17.09
CA PHE A 331 7.70 -0.26 -15.67
C PHE A 331 8.77 0.69 -15.14
N HIS A 332 9.82 0.98 -15.92
CA HIS A 332 10.79 2.03 -15.56
C HIS A 332 10.14 3.42 -15.45
N ARG A 333 9.17 3.75 -16.31
CA ARG A 333 8.41 5.00 -16.17
C ARG A 333 7.59 5.03 -14.88
N ALA A 334 6.94 3.93 -14.51
CA ALA A 334 6.24 3.83 -13.22
C ALA A 334 7.19 4.07 -12.04
N LEU A 335 8.40 3.49 -12.09
CA LEU A 335 9.42 3.66 -11.06
C LEU A 335 10.03 5.06 -11.02
N LYS A 336 10.09 5.79 -12.14
CA LYS A 336 10.47 7.20 -12.15
C LYS A 336 9.43 8.09 -11.46
N LEU A 337 8.14 7.74 -11.57
CA LEU A 337 7.06 8.46 -10.88
C LEU A 337 7.04 8.14 -9.38
N ASN A 338 7.20 6.87 -9.03
CA ASN A 338 7.33 6.43 -7.65
C ASN A 338 8.34 5.27 -7.53
N PRO A 339 9.55 5.54 -7.01
CA PRO A 339 10.58 4.52 -6.84
C PRO A 339 10.25 3.45 -5.79
N GLN A 340 9.33 3.76 -4.87
CA GLN A 340 8.90 2.84 -3.81
C GLN A 340 7.73 1.95 -4.25
N TYR A 341 7.38 1.97 -5.53
CA TYR A 341 6.26 1.18 -6.03
C TYR A 341 6.66 -0.28 -6.27
N LEU A 342 6.23 -1.14 -5.34
CA LEU A 342 6.62 -2.55 -5.23
C LEU A 342 6.27 -3.39 -6.47
N SER A 343 5.04 -3.26 -6.97
CA SER A 343 4.55 -4.07 -8.10
C SER A 343 5.40 -3.83 -9.36
N ALA A 344 5.78 -2.58 -9.65
CA ALA A 344 6.61 -2.27 -10.80
C ALA A 344 8.00 -2.92 -10.74
N TRP A 345 8.65 -2.98 -9.57
CA TRP A 345 9.94 -3.66 -9.42
C TRP A 345 9.85 -5.16 -9.69
N THR A 346 8.81 -5.82 -9.17
CA THR A 346 8.61 -7.26 -9.39
C THR A 346 8.31 -7.58 -10.86
N LEU A 347 7.42 -6.81 -11.49
CA LEU A 347 7.07 -6.97 -12.90
C LEU A 347 8.27 -6.68 -13.81
N LEU A 348 9.05 -5.64 -13.52
CA LEU A 348 10.29 -5.35 -14.24
C LEU A 348 11.29 -6.52 -14.14
N GLY A 349 11.37 -7.17 -12.98
CA GLY A 349 12.16 -8.39 -12.79
C GLY A 349 11.70 -9.53 -13.71
N HIS A 350 10.39 -9.76 -13.83
CA HIS A 350 9.85 -10.76 -14.76
C HIS A 350 10.19 -10.42 -16.22
N GLU A 351 10.05 -9.16 -16.65
CA GLU A 351 10.41 -8.77 -18.02
C GLU A 351 11.89 -8.98 -18.32
N PHE A 352 12.78 -8.72 -17.36
CA PHE A 352 14.21 -9.01 -17.52
C PHE A 352 14.50 -10.50 -17.60
N MET A 353 13.72 -11.35 -16.91
CA MET A 353 13.81 -12.80 -17.04
C MET A 353 13.42 -13.27 -18.44
N GLU A 354 12.33 -12.78 -18.99
CA GLU A 354 11.90 -13.08 -20.37
C GLU A 354 12.93 -12.62 -21.41
N MET A 355 13.56 -11.46 -21.18
CA MET A 355 14.67 -10.96 -22.00
C MET A 355 16.01 -11.69 -21.75
N ARG A 356 16.06 -12.69 -20.86
CA ARG A 356 17.28 -13.40 -20.42
C ARG A 356 18.36 -12.51 -19.79
N ASN A 357 17.99 -11.32 -19.33
CA ASN A 357 18.87 -10.43 -18.59
C ASN A 357 18.79 -10.73 -17.08
N THR A 358 19.46 -11.81 -16.66
CA THR A 358 19.43 -12.29 -15.27
C THR A 358 20.00 -11.28 -14.27
N ASN A 359 21.00 -10.49 -14.66
CA ASN A 359 21.57 -9.45 -13.79
C ASN A 359 20.55 -8.33 -13.50
N GLY A 360 19.84 -7.85 -14.54
CA GLY A 360 18.77 -6.87 -14.38
C GLY A 360 17.61 -7.40 -13.53
N ALA A 361 17.25 -8.67 -13.70
CA ALA A 361 16.23 -9.33 -12.90
C ALA A 361 16.61 -9.40 -11.41
N ILE A 362 17.83 -9.86 -11.10
CA ILE A 362 18.34 -9.93 -9.71
C ILE A 362 18.31 -8.55 -9.05
N HIS A 363 18.77 -7.52 -9.76
CA HIS A 363 18.73 -6.15 -9.23
C HIS A 363 17.29 -5.71 -8.92
N SER A 364 16.37 -5.92 -9.86
CA SER A 364 14.97 -5.51 -9.72
C SER A 364 14.26 -6.22 -8.56
N TYR A 365 14.45 -7.52 -8.40
CA TYR A 365 13.86 -8.25 -7.27
C TYR A 365 14.50 -7.88 -5.92
N ARG A 366 15.80 -7.59 -5.86
CA ARG A 366 16.43 -7.09 -4.63
C ARG A 366 15.85 -5.74 -4.22
N GLN A 367 15.65 -4.83 -5.17
CA GLN A 367 14.97 -3.55 -4.92
C GLN A 367 13.52 -3.77 -4.44
N ALA A 368 12.77 -4.72 -5.02
CA ALA A 368 11.45 -5.07 -4.53
C ALA A 368 11.47 -5.53 -3.05
N ILE A 369 12.44 -6.35 -2.66
CA ILE A 369 12.61 -6.82 -1.27
C ILE A 369 13.01 -5.69 -0.32
N GLU A 370 13.85 -4.75 -0.78
CA GLU A 370 14.22 -3.56 0.00
C GLU A 370 12.99 -2.66 0.27
N VAL A 371 12.10 -2.52 -0.71
CA VAL A 371 10.84 -1.79 -0.56
C VAL A 371 9.89 -2.53 0.38
N ASN A 372 9.63 -3.81 0.14
CA ASN A 372 8.80 -4.65 0.98
C ASN A 372 9.33 -6.09 1.07
N LYS A 373 9.85 -6.44 2.25
CA LYS A 373 10.38 -7.78 2.53
C LYS A 373 9.32 -8.88 2.54
N ARG A 374 8.03 -8.55 2.56
CA ARG A 374 6.92 -9.51 2.63
C ARG A 374 6.39 -9.93 1.26
N ASP A 375 6.85 -9.30 0.18
CA ASP A 375 6.42 -9.72 -1.14
C ASP A 375 7.06 -11.05 -1.52
N TYR A 376 6.29 -12.13 -1.39
CA TYR A 376 6.73 -13.47 -1.76
C TYR A 376 7.13 -13.57 -3.24
N ARG A 377 6.56 -12.74 -4.12
CA ARG A 377 6.83 -12.78 -5.57
C ARG A 377 8.27 -12.42 -5.88
N ALA A 378 8.82 -11.43 -5.19
CA ALA A 378 10.22 -11.03 -5.36
C ALA A 378 11.18 -12.13 -4.88
N TRP A 379 10.87 -12.76 -3.74
CA TRP A 379 11.65 -13.90 -3.23
C TRP A 379 11.60 -15.11 -4.16
N TYR A 380 10.42 -15.44 -4.67
CA TYR A 380 10.22 -16.51 -5.62
C TYR A 380 10.93 -16.24 -6.95
N GLY A 381 10.81 -15.02 -7.48
CA GLY A 381 11.49 -14.58 -8.70
C GLY A 381 13.02 -14.64 -8.59
N LEU A 382 13.60 -14.29 -7.43
CA LEU A 382 15.03 -14.52 -7.17
C LEU A 382 15.37 -16.01 -7.17
N GLY A 383 14.55 -16.84 -6.51
CA GLY A 383 14.71 -18.30 -6.52
C GLY A 383 14.78 -18.86 -7.93
N GLN A 384 13.81 -18.50 -8.78
CA GLN A 384 13.75 -18.88 -10.20
C GLN A 384 14.96 -18.38 -10.98
N THR A 385 15.40 -17.14 -10.73
CA THR A 385 16.56 -16.57 -11.41
C THR A 385 17.84 -17.34 -11.08
N TYR A 386 18.08 -17.64 -9.80
CA TYR A 386 19.25 -18.42 -9.38
C TYR A 386 19.18 -19.88 -9.80
N GLU A 387 17.97 -20.44 -9.93
CA GLU A 387 17.76 -21.77 -10.49
C GLU A 387 18.14 -21.84 -11.96
N ILE A 388 17.75 -20.84 -12.76
CA ILE A 388 18.15 -20.70 -14.18
C ILE A 388 19.67 -20.53 -14.31
N LEU A 389 20.30 -19.83 -13.37
CA LEU A 389 21.76 -19.71 -13.27
C LEU A 389 22.45 -20.99 -12.79
N LYS A 390 21.72 -22.08 -12.53
CA LYS A 390 22.23 -23.37 -12.01
C LYS A 390 22.97 -23.24 -10.67
N MET A 391 22.51 -22.32 -9.82
CA MET A 391 23.03 -22.13 -8.46
C MET A 391 22.00 -22.60 -7.42
N PRO A 392 21.80 -23.92 -7.24
CA PRO A 392 20.70 -24.45 -6.45
C PRO A 392 20.78 -24.11 -4.95
N PHE A 393 21.97 -23.82 -4.41
CA PHE A 393 22.14 -23.40 -3.02
C PHE A 393 21.50 -22.03 -2.73
N TYR A 394 21.72 -21.06 -3.61
CA TYR A 394 21.11 -19.73 -3.49
C TYR A 394 19.60 -19.81 -3.76
N ALA A 395 19.19 -20.55 -4.80
CA ALA A 395 17.78 -20.75 -5.11
C ALA A 395 17.00 -21.32 -3.91
N LEU A 396 17.56 -22.33 -3.24
CA LEU A 396 16.96 -22.94 -2.04
C LEU A 396 16.72 -21.92 -0.92
N TYR A 397 17.69 -21.04 -0.65
CA TYR A 397 17.53 -19.99 0.36
C TYR A 397 16.34 -19.07 0.03
N TYR A 398 16.27 -18.59 -1.21
CA TYR A 398 15.21 -17.67 -1.63
C TYR A 398 13.83 -18.33 -1.69
N TYR A 399 13.73 -19.57 -2.17
CA TYR A 399 12.48 -20.33 -2.12
C TYR A 399 12.02 -20.62 -0.69
N LYS A 400 12.95 -20.87 0.25
CA LYS A 400 12.60 -21.03 1.66
C LYS A 400 12.00 -19.74 2.24
N GLN A 401 12.54 -18.57 1.90
CA GLN A 401 11.95 -17.29 2.30
C GLN A 401 10.55 -17.09 1.70
N ALA A 402 10.36 -17.41 0.42
CA ALA A 402 9.04 -17.34 -0.22
C ALA A 402 8.02 -18.29 0.45
N GLN A 403 8.43 -19.50 0.81
CA GLN A 403 7.59 -20.47 1.54
C GLN A 403 7.22 -19.98 2.95
N LEU A 404 8.12 -19.29 3.66
CA LEU A 404 7.81 -18.74 4.98
C LEU A 404 6.69 -17.70 4.91
N LEU A 405 6.64 -16.91 3.83
CA LEU A 405 5.60 -15.91 3.59
C LEU A 405 4.28 -16.53 3.11
N ARG A 406 4.35 -17.64 2.36
CA ARG A 406 3.20 -18.40 1.85
C ARG A 406 3.32 -19.89 2.18
N PRO A 407 3.07 -20.29 3.44
CA PRO A 407 3.26 -21.69 3.87
C PRO A 407 2.25 -22.65 3.24
N HIS A 408 1.10 -22.13 2.82
CA HIS A 408 -0.02 -22.87 2.21
C HIS A 408 -0.12 -22.67 0.69
N ASP A 409 0.92 -22.17 0.01
CA ASP A 409 0.95 -22.18 -1.47
C ASP A 409 1.77 -23.37 -1.97
N SER A 410 1.12 -24.31 -2.66
CA SER A 410 1.73 -25.52 -3.22
C SER A 410 2.88 -25.21 -4.18
N ARG A 411 2.82 -24.12 -4.96
CA ARG A 411 3.85 -23.73 -5.94
C ARG A 411 5.20 -23.43 -5.28
N MET A 412 5.17 -22.79 -4.11
CA MET A 412 6.39 -22.46 -3.35
C MET A 412 7.06 -23.73 -2.81
N VAL A 413 6.24 -24.68 -2.32
CA VAL A 413 6.74 -25.94 -1.77
C VAL A 413 7.29 -26.85 -2.86
N GLN A 414 6.64 -26.89 -4.03
CA GLN A 414 7.12 -27.63 -5.18
C GLN A 414 8.48 -27.11 -5.67
N ALA A 415 8.62 -25.80 -5.86
CA ALA A 415 9.90 -25.20 -6.28
C ALA A 415 11.03 -25.48 -5.26
N LEU A 416 10.70 -25.54 -3.97
CA LEU A 416 11.65 -25.95 -2.93
C LEU A 416 12.05 -27.44 -3.09
N GLY A 417 11.10 -28.31 -3.39
CA GLY A 417 11.34 -29.74 -3.67
C GLY A 417 12.26 -29.94 -4.88
N GLU A 418 12.00 -29.24 -5.98
CA GLU A 418 12.83 -29.26 -7.19
C GLU A 418 14.26 -28.74 -6.91
N ALA A 419 14.40 -27.72 -6.09
CA ALA A 419 15.71 -27.23 -5.64
C ALA A 419 16.47 -28.25 -4.78
N TYR A 420 15.78 -29.02 -3.93
CA TYR A 420 16.38 -30.12 -3.16
C TYR A 420 16.78 -31.32 -4.04
N GLU A 421 15.96 -31.67 -5.03
CA GLU A 421 16.24 -32.70 -6.03
C GLU A 421 17.56 -32.38 -6.78
N LYS A 422 17.72 -31.12 -7.22
CA LYS A 422 18.96 -30.63 -7.86
C LYS A 422 20.18 -30.62 -6.95
N GLN A 423 20.00 -30.70 -5.62
CA GLN A 423 21.08 -30.86 -4.64
C GLN A 423 21.33 -32.32 -4.24
N ASN A 424 20.69 -33.29 -4.90
CA ASN A 424 20.70 -34.72 -4.52
C ASN A 424 20.18 -35.00 -3.11
N LYS A 425 19.37 -34.10 -2.53
CA LYS A 425 18.74 -34.28 -1.21
C LYS A 425 17.33 -34.86 -1.37
N ILE A 426 17.27 -36.09 -1.88
CA ILE A 426 16.02 -36.74 -2.29
C ILE A 426 15.01 -36.86 -1.13
N GLN A 427 15.48 -37.21 0.07
CA GLN A 427 14.62 -37.36 1.26
C GLN A 427 13.87 -36.07 1.62
N ASP A 428 14.53 -34.91 1.49
CA ASP A 428 13.91 -33.63 1.78
C ASP A 428 13.01 -33.15 0.64
N ALA A 429 13.36 -33.48 -0.61
CA ALA A 429 12.50 -33.26 -1.77
C ALA A 429 11.17 -34.01 -1.64
N LEU A 430 11.20 -35.30 -1.26
CA LEU A 430 10.00 -36.12 -1.03
C LEU A 430 9.09 -35.52 0.05
N LYS A 431 9.66 -35.04 1.16
CA LYS A 431 8.88 -34.33 2.20
C LYS A 431 8.22 -33.07 1.65
N CYS A 432 8.92 -32.32 0.80
CA CYS A 432 8.36 -31.13 0.16
C CYS A 432 7.21 -31.49 -0.77
N TYR A 433 7.38 -32.47 -1.65
CA TYR A 433 6.31 -32.89 -2.56
C TYR A 433 5.11 -33.47 -1.82
N TYR A 434 5.32 -34.25 -0.75
CA TYR A 434 4.22 -34.73 0.11
C TYR A 434 3.45 -33.56 0.75
N LYS A 435 4.18 -32.55 1.27
CA LYS A 435 3.56 -31.34 1.80
C LYS A 435 2.81 -30.57 0.71
N ALA A 436 3.36 -30.46 -0.50
CA ALA A 436 2.70 -29.79 -1.63
C ALA A 436 1.37 -30.47 -1.99
N CYS A 437 1.33 -31.81 -1.99
CA CYS A 437 0.10 -32.58 -2.20
C CYS A 437 -0.97 -32.28 -1.14
N ASN A 438 -0.58 -32.24 0.14
CA ASN A 438 -1.50 -31.98 1.25
C ASN A 438 -2.10 -30.56 1.24
N VAL A 439 -1.35 -29.60 0.69
CA VAL A 439 -1.75 -28.19 0.61
C VAL A 439 -2.68 -27.93 -0.58
N GLY A 440 -2.87 -28.90 -1.47
CA GLY A 440 -3.66 -28.76 -2.69
C GLY A 440 -2.75 -28.41 -3.87
N ASP A 441 -2.17 -29.44 -4.46
CA ASP A 441 -1.49 -29.33 -5.75
C ASP A 441 -2.54 -29.34 -6.87
N ILE A 442 -2.66 -28.22 -7.57
CA ILE A 442 -3.65 -28.04 -8.65
C ILE A 442 -3.15 -28.64 -9.96
N GLU A 443 -1.84 -28.58 -10.21
CA GLU A 443 -1.24 -29.04 -11.46
C GLU A 443 -0.99 -30.56 -11.44
N GLY A 444 -1.05 -31.19 -10.25
CA GLY A 444 -0.74 -32.60 -10.06
C GLY A 444 0.75 -32.93 -10.25
N MET A 445 1.58 -31.89 -10.38
CA MET A 445 3.01 -32.01 -10.65
C MET A 445 3.79 -32.57 -9.47
N ALA A 446 3.38 -32.28 -8.23
CA ALA A 446 3.98 -32.82 -7.02
C ALA A 446 3.72 -34.33 -6.90
N LEU A 447 2.54 -34.82 -7.29
CA LEU A 447 2.22 -36.25 -7.34
C LEU A 447 3.08 -36.98 -8.38
N LEU A 448 3.24 -36.39 -9.57
CA LEU A 448 4.11 -36.93 -10.62
C LEU A 448 5.57 -37.01 -10.14
N LYS A 449 6.06 -35.94 -9.50
CA LYS A 449 7.42 -35.86 -8.93
C LYS A 449 7.67 -36.78 -7.74
N LEU A 450 6.62 -37.19 -7.01
CA LEU A 450 6.73 -38.23 -5.98
C LEU A 450 6.85 -39.64 -6.57
N ALA A 451 6.31 -39.86 -7.77
CA ALA A 451 6.26 -41.16 -8.42
C ALA A 451 7.51 -41.47 -9.25
N THR A 452 8.22 -40.44 -9.75
CA THR A 452 9.49 -40.53 -10.47
C THR A 452 10.68 -40.49 -9.51
#